data_AF-A0A2N1PNS8-F1
#
_entry.id   AF-A0A2N1PNS8-F1
#
_cell.length_a   1.000
_cell.length_b   1.000
_cell.length_c   1.000
_cell.angle_alpha   90.00
_cell.angle_beta   90.00
_cell.angle_gamma   90.00
#
_symmetry.space_group_name_H-M   'P 1'
#
loop_
_entity.id
_entity.type
_entity.pdbx_description
1 polymer ?
#
loop_
_entity_poly.entity_id
_entity_poly.type
_entity_poly.pdbx_seq_one_letter_code
_entity_poly.pdbx_strand_id
1 'polypeptide(L)'
;MIRKVNISSGGEVEVFGNPAPLGLLGLAISCAALVPVAFGNNAFTPEGAINPAPFATAAVFALLFGGICQLISGIMNFANRNAFGGTIFTAFAFNWFITAGTFIAVAKGWPVDHATVLATEIILFVAFIFLTYGFGFFSSTLFLFLLDIDLLYVCKIAKGFTHNPVIAAWLMKGIGVFTLLLGLIGLWLALAGLLNPVCGRPLFRIGGPLFKPSTRPAFDFGIRRAIFEYLYYHWKSSGFGEVSIEQLKAELAQKLPSAAATEVIPEILYLWEYGCLKLTLVNGDDPGKGAEVESLRLTSGGIDLYEQLILRKYEG
;
A
#
# COMPACT_ATOMS: atom_id res chain seq x y z
N MET A 1 -37.24 9.28 5.31
CA MET A 1 -36.07 9.36 4.41
C MET A 1 -35.04 8.39 4.98
N ILE A 2 -34.93 7.18 4.42
CA ILE A 2 -34.11 6.10 5.00
C ILE A 2 -32.64 6.47 4.81
N ARG A 3 -31.89 6.57 5.91
CA ARG A 3 -30.46 6.87 5.90
C ARG A 3 -29.76 5.64 5.33
N LYS A 4 -29.29 5.69 4.08
CA LYS A 4 -28.42 4.64 3.53
C LYS A 4 -27.26 4.47 4.51
N VAL A 5 -27.14 3.30 5.10
CA VAL A 5 -25.97 2.98 5.90
C VAL A 5 -24.85 2.78 4.88
N ASN A 6 -24.00 3.78 4.74
CA ASN A 6 -22.78 3.65 3.96
C ASN A 6 -21.86 2.67 4.70
N ILE A 7 -22.12 1.39 4.53
CA ILE A 7 -21.10 0.36 4.64
C ILE A 7 -20.35 0.36 3.31
N SER A 8 -19.81 1.53 2.93
CA SER A 8 -18.63 1.49 2.08
C SER A 8 -17.60 0.72 2.91
N SER A 9 -17.32 -0.51 2.52
CA SER A 9 -16.20 -1.28 3.02
C SER A 9 -14.93 -0.47 2.80
N GLY A 10 -14.57 0.41 3.74
CA GLY A 10 -13.30 1.10 3.86
C GLY A 10 -12.67 1.65 2.58
N GLY A 11 -13.47 2.02 1.56
CA GLY A 11 -12.96 2.65 0.36
C GLY A 11 -12.63 4.09 0.69
N GLU A 12 -11.48 4.31 1.34
CA GLU A 12 -10.96 5.66 1.57
C GLU A 12 -10.91 6.37 0.21
N VAL A 13 -11.63 7.49 0.10
CA VAL A 13 -11.66 8.27 -1.14
C VAL A 13 -10.26 8.83 -1.34
N GLU A 14 -9.54 8.31 -2.34
CA GLU A 14 -8.26 8.88 -2.75
C GLU A 14 -8.47 10.34 -3.16
N VAL A 15 -7.65 11.25 -2.61
CA VAL A 15 -7.76 12.69 -2.90
C VAL A 15 -7.26 12.99 -4.31
N PHE A 16 -6.25 12.23 -4.75
CA PHE A 16 -5.67 12.31 -6.08
C PHE A 16 -5.84 10.98 -6.82
N GLY A 17 -5.87 11.03 -8.16
CA GLY A 17 -5.71 9.80 -8.95
C GLY A 17 -4.36 9.12 -8.69
N ASN A 18 -4.24 7.84 -9.06
CA ASN A 18 -3.05 7.02 -8.80
C ASN A 18 -1.75 7.75 -9.22
N PRO A 19 -0.92 8.19 -8.27
CA PRO A 19 0.26 9.00 -8.57
C PRO A 19 1.49 8.16 -8.96
N ALA A 20 1.49 6.85 -8.69
CA ALA A 20 2.66 5.99 -8.90
C ALA A 20 3.21 6.02 -10.35
N PRO A 21 2.39 6.06 -11.42
CA PRO A 21 2.90 6.13 -12.78
C PRO A 21 3.73 7.39 -13.07
N LEU A 22 3.39 8.54 -12.46
CA LEU A 22 4.18 9.77 -12.63
C LEU A 22 5.60 9.59 -12.08
N GLY A 23 5.71 9.06 -10.86
CA GLY A 23 7.01 8.81 -10.23
C GLY A 23 7.85 7.79 -11.01
N LEU A 24 7.22 6.72 -11.50
CA LEU A 24 7.90 5.66 -12.26
C LEU A 24 8.28 6.07 -13.68
N LEU A 25 7.50 6.92 -14.37
CA LEU A 25 7.92 7.54 -15.62
C LEU A 25 9.11 8.48 -15.41
N GLY A 26 9.06 9.31 -14.37
CA GLY A 26 10.16 10.19 -14.02
C GLY A 26 11.46 9.43 -13.71
N LEU A 27 11.34 8.29 -13.02
CA LEU A 27 12.44 7.35 -12.83
C LEU A 27 13.00 6.84 -14.16
N ALA A 28 12.15 6.31 -15.03
CA ALA A 28 12.57 5.70 -16.28
C ALA A 28 13.34 6.68 -17.18
N ILE A 29 12.84 7.91 -17.29
CA ILE A 29 13.48 8.99 -18.06
C ILE A 29 14.86 9.32 -17.45
N SER A 30 14.96 9.39 -16.13
CA SER A 30 16.22 9.69 -15.45
C SER A 30 17.24 8.56 -15.61
N CYS A 31 16.81 7.30 -15.45
CA CYS A 31 17.66 6.14 -15.72
C CYS A 31 18.19 6.17 -17.16
N ALA A 32 17.35 6.46 -18.15
CA ALA A 32 17.77 6.59 -19.54
C ALA A 32 18.85 7.67 -19.73
N ALA A 33 18.74 8.80 -19.03
CA ALA A 33 19.76 9.86 -19.05
C ALA A 33 21.08 9.45 -18.36
N LEU A 34 21.02 8.58 -17.34
CA LEU A 34 22.20 8.11 -16.60
C LEU A 34 22.95 6.99 -17.31
N VAL A 35 22.26 6.16 -18.11
CA VAL A 35 22.84 4.99 -18.78
C VAL A 35 24.14 5.30 -19.54
N PRO A 36 24.24 6.36 -20.38
CA PRO A 36 25.48 6.68 -21.07
C PRO A 36 26.65 6.95 -20.10
N VAL A 37 26.41 7.72 -19.04
CA VAL A 37 27.41 8.02 -18.00
C VAL A 37 27.81 6.74 -17.26
N ALA A 38 26.84 5.88 -16.95
CA ALA A 38 27.07 4.64 -16.20
C ALA A 38 27.93 3.63 -16.99
N PHE A 39 27.79 3.59 -18.31
CA PHE A 39 28.66 2.79 -19.19
C PHE A 39 29.98 3.49 -19.56
N GLY A 40 30.22 4.72 -19.09
CA GLY A 40 31.41 5.50 -19.39
C GLY A 40 31.41 6.14 -20.78
N ASN A 41 30.28 6.08 -21.51
CA ASN A 41 30.16 6.66 -22.84
C ASN A 41 30.24 8.18 -22.75
N ASN A 42 31.26 8.76 -23.39
CA ASN A 42 31.58 10.19 -23.36
C ASN A 42 31.85 10.76 -21.95
N ALA A 43 32.00 9.93 -20.90
CA ALA A 43 32.24 10.39 -19.54
C ALA A 43 33.66 10.97 -19.36
N PHE A 44 34.59 10.53 -20.19
CA PHE A 44 35.96 11.02 -20.24
C PHE A 44 36.31 11.52 -21.65
N THR A 45 37.17 12.52 -21.76
CA THR A 45 37.76 12.97 -23.01
C THR A 45 38.79 11.94 -23.52
N PRO A 46 39.22 12.00 -24.79
CA PRO A 46 40.26 11.11 -25.31
C PRO A 46 41.57 11.13 -24.49
N GLU A 47 41.84 12.25 -23.82
CA GLU A 47 43.00 12.47 -22.94
C GLU A 47 42.79 11.94 -21.51
N GLY A 48 41.63 11.36 -21.21
CA GLY A 48 41.29 10.78 -19.90
C GLY A 48 40.77 11.78 -18.87
N ALA A 49 40.58 13.05 -19.24
CA ALA A 49 39.96 14.04 -18.35
C ALA A 49 38.45 13.82 -18.26
N ILE A 50 37.82 14.22 -17.14
CA ILE A 50 36.36 14.16 -17.01
C ILE A 50 35.73 15.09 -18.06
N ASN A 51 34.79 14.57 -18.84
CA ASN A 51 33.97 15.38 -19.74
C ASN A 51 32.74 15.89 -18.97
N PRO A 52 32.59 17.21 -18.74
CA PRO A 52 31.53 17.75 -17.89
C PRO A 52 30.13 17.70 -18.52
N ALA A 53 30.04 17.71 -19.86
CA ALA A 53 28.77 17.80 -20.59
C ALA A 53 27.74 16.69 -20.26
N PRO A 54 28.10 15.40 -20.28
CA PRO A 54 27.14 14.34 -19.96
C PRO A 54 26.68 14.36 -18.50
N PHE A 55 27.55 14.71 -17.55
CA PHE A 55 27.16 14.84 -16.13
C PHE A 55 26.18 16.00 -15.93
N ALA A 56 26.47 17.17 -16.51
CA ALA A 56 25.58 18.32 -16.43
C ALA A 56 24.20 18.02 -17.04
N THR A 57 24.17 17.33 -18.19
CA THR A 57 22.93 16.95 -18.86
C THR A 57 22.14 15.94 -18.04
N ALA A 58 22.78 14.87 -17.57
CA ALA A 58 22.14 13.84 -16.75
C ALA A 58 21.61 14.42 -15.42
N ALA A 59 22.30 15.41 -14.83
CA ALA A 59 21.84 16.09 -13.63
C ALA A 59 20.49 16.81 -13.82
N VAL A 60 20.23 17.40 -15.00
CA VAL A 60 18.95 18.06 -15.29
C VAL A 60 17.80 17.05 -15.28
N PHE A 61 17.98 15.90 -15.95
CA PHE A 61 16.97 14.84 -15.95
C PHE A 61 16.78 14.22 -14.57
N ALA A 62 17.88 13.95 -13.86
CA ALA A 62 17.84 13.48 -12.48
C ALA A 62 17.06 14.43 -11.56
N LEU A 63 17.26 15.75 -11.69
CA LEU A 63 16.56 16.75 -10.89
C LEU A 63 15.07 16.83 -11.24
N LEU A 64 14.74 17.03 -12.52
CA LEU A 64 13.37 17.32 -12.97
C LEU A 64 12.49 16.08 -13.01
N PHE A 65 12.99 14.96 -13.53
CA PHE A 65 12.20 13.75 -13.68
C PHE A 65 12.41 12.80 -12.52
N GLY A 66 13.65 12.56 -12.11
CA GLY A 66 13.97 11.63 -11.03
C GLY A 66 13.52 12.20 -9.67
N GLY A 67 13.83 13.46 -9.44
CA GLY A 67 13.52 14.18 -8.23
C GLY A 67 12.08 14.70 -8.19
N ILE A 68 11.75 15.70 -9.01
CA ILE A 68 10.46 16.41 -8.88
C ILE A 68 9.25 15.51 -9.15
N CYS A 69 9.24 14.70 -10.22
CA CYS A 69 8.08 13.82 -10.49
C CYS A 69 7.86 12.81 -9.35
N GLN A 70 8.94 12.27 -8.78
CA GLN A 70 8.82 11.35 -7.65
C GLN A 70 8.44 12.06 -6.36
N LEU A 71 8.92 13.27 -6.12
CA LEU A 71 8.53 14.06 -4.95
C LEU A 71 7.03 14.35 -4.98
N ILE A 72 6.51 14.78 -6.14
CA ILE A 72 5.07 15.02 -6.35
C ILE A 72 4.30 13.71 -6.13
N SER A 73 4.75 12.61 -6.74
CA SER A 73 4.13 11.29 -6.55
C SER A 73 4.10 10.87 -5.08
N GLY A 74 5.18 11.10 -4.34
CA GLY A 74 5.30 10.78 -2.92
C GLY A 74 4.33 11.58 -2.05
N ILE A 75 4.26 12.90 -2.27
CA ILE A 75 3.32 13.79 -1.57
C ILE A 75 1.87 13.39 -1.86
N MET A 76 1.53 13.10 -3.11
CA MET A 76 0.19 12.65 -3.50
C MET A 76 -0.16 11.29 -2.87
N ASN A 77 0.81 10.38 -2.77
CA ASN A 77 0.60 9.10 -2.07
C ASN A 77 0.34 9.31 -0.57
N PHE A 78 1.07 10.21 0.11
CA PHE A 78 0.77 10.53 1.51
C PHE A 78 -0.62 11.14 1.67
N ALA A 79 -1.04 12.02 0.76
CA ALA A 79 -2.38 12.57 0.73
C ALA A 79 -3.46 11.49 0.48
N ASN A 80 -3.14 10.48 -0.32
CA ASN A 80 -3.96 9.27 -0.53
C ASN A 80 -3.82 8.24 0.62
N ARG A 81 -3.19 8.60 1.75
CA ARG A 81 -2.97 7.72 2.91
C ARG A 81 -2.16 6.45 2.60
N ASN A 82 -1.50 6.41 1.45
CA ASN A 82 -0.55 5.37 1.09
C ASN A 82 0.83 5.70 1.68
N ALA A 83 1.02 5.39 2.96
CA ALA A 83 2.29 5.65 3.65
C ALA A 83 3.48 4.93 2.99
N PHE A 84 3.25 3.73 2.46
CA PHE A 84 4.29 2.93 1.83
C PHE A 84 4.78 3.57 0.52
N GLY A 85 3.86 3.86 -0.40
CA GLY A 85 4.18 4.57 -1.65
C GLY A 85 4.73 5.97 -1.39
N GLY A 86 4.16 6.71 -0.44
CA GLY A 86 4.58 8.07 -0.09
C GLY A 86 6.02 8.13 0.39
N THR A 87 6.39 7.23 1.29
CA THR A 87 7.76 7.14 1.83
C THR A 87 8.77 6.82 0.73
N ILE A 88 8.45 5.84 -0.11
CA ILE A 88 9.38 5.33 -1.13
C ILE A 88 9.65 6.36 -2.22
N PHE A 89 8.60 6.92 -2.82
CA PHE A 89 8.78 7.93 -3.86
C PHE A 89 9.44 9.20 -3.34
N THR A 90 9.16 9.62 -2.10
CA THR A 90 9.83 10.78 -1.50
C THR A 90 11.30 10.50 -1.21
N ALA A 91 11.64 9.33 -0.64
CA ALA A 91 13.03 8.96 -0.38
C ALA A 91 13.84 8.87 -1.68
N PHE A 92 13.28 8.24 -2.73
CA PHE A 92 13.96 8.20 -4.03
C PHE A 92 14.08 9.59 -4.68
N ALA A 93 13.10 10.48 -4.53
CA ALA A 93 13.21 11.85 -5.01
C ALA A 93 14.41 12.58 -4.42
N PHE A 94 14.62 12.48 -3.10
CA PHE A 94 15.79 13.07 -2.45
C PHE A 94 17.10 12.38 -2.87
N ASN A 95 17.08 11.06 -3.06
CA ASN A 95 18.24 10.37 -3.62
C ASN A 95 18.59 10.88 -5.03
N TRP A 96 17.58 11.16 -5.86
CA TRP A 96 17.76 11.78 -7.18
C TRP A 96 18.26 13.22 -7.11
N PHE A 97 17.82 14.01 -6.12
CA PHE A 97 18.37 15.36 -5.87
C PHE A 97 19.86 15.30 -5.48
N ILE A 98 20.24 14.37 -4.61
CA ILE A 98 21.64 14.15 -4.25
C ILE A 98 22.46 13.71 -5.47
N THR A 99 21.92 12.81 -6.30
CA THR A 99 22.55 12.36 -7.55
C THR A 99 22.76 13.53 -8.52
N ALA A 100 21.74 14.37 -8.71
CA ALA A 100 21.85 15.57 -9.53
C ALA A 100 22.89 16.55 -8.98
N GLY A 101 22.90 16.81 -7.67
CA GLY A 101 23.88 17.67 -7.01
C GLY A 101 25.32 17.14 -7.18
N THR A 102 25.51 15.83 -7.05
CA THR A 102 26.80 15.16 -7.25
C THR A 102 27.27 15.30 -8.69
N PHE A 103 26.38 15.12 -9.66
CA PHE A 103 26.73 15.26 -11.08
C PHE A 103 27.05 16.71 -11.46
N ILE A 104 26.34 17.68 -10.88
CA ILE A 104 26.66 19.11 -11.03
C ILE A 104 28.05 19.40 -10.43
N ALA A 105 28.34 18.86 -9.24
CA ALA A 105 29.65 19.02 -8.60
C ALA A 105 30.77 18.44 -9.48
N VAL A 106 30.60 17.23 -9.99
CA VAL A 106 31.55 16.60 -10.93
C VAL A 106 31.72 17.45 -12.19
N ALA A 107 30.64 17.93 -12.80
CA ALA A 107 30.71 18.76 -14.00
C ALA A 107 31.43 20.11 -13.77
N LYS A 108 31.39 20.64 -12.54
CA LYS A 108 32.06 21.88 -12.14
C LYS A 108 33.46 21.65 -11.54
N GLY A 109 33.88 20.41 -11.37
CA GLY A 109 35.14 20.08 -10.69
C GLY A 109 35.13 20.37 -9.18
N TRP A 110 33.95 20.41 -8.56
CA TRP A 110 33.83 20.56 -7.11
C TRP A 110 34.15 19.24 -6.39
N PRO A 111 34.78 19.30 -5.20
CA PRO A 111 35.11 18.09 -4.45
C PRO A 111 33.84 17.39 -3.96
N VAL A 112 33.79 16.07 -4.15
CA VAL A 112 32.77 15.17 -3.60
C VAL A 112 33.48 14.18 -2.70
N ASP A 113 33.13 14.16 -1.42
CA ASP A 113 33.70 13.20 -0.48
C ASP A 113 33.09 11.81 -0.67
N HIS A 114 33.92 10.87 -1.13
CA HIS A 114 33.51 9.50 -1.40
C HIS A 114 33.08 8.77 -0.11
N ALA A 115 33.70 9.05 1.04
CA ALA A 115 33.38 8.35 2.28
C ALA A 115 31.96 8.67 2.74
N THR A 116 31.56 9.94 2.69
CA THR A 116 30.21 10.39 3.02
C THR A 116 29.16 9.81 2.08
N VAL A 117 29.44 9.77 0.76
CA VAL A 117 28.53 9.18 -0.22
C VAL A 117 28.35 7.68 0.04
N LEU A 118 29.44 6.94 0.25
CA LEU A 118 29.40 5.50 0.53
C LEU A 118 28.63 5.18 1.82
N ALA A 119 28.85 5.94 2.89
CA ALA A 119 28.12 5.74 4.15
C ALA A 119 26.60 5.95 3.97
N THR A 120 26.22 6.95 3.19
CA THR A 120 24.81 7.22 2.85
C THR A 120 24.21 6.08 2.02
N GLU A 121 24.96 5.56 1.05
CA GLU A 121 24.54 4.45 0.20
C GLU A 121 24.31 3.15 0.98
N ILE A 122 25.12 2.88 2.00
CA ILE A 122 24.94 1.72 2.89
C ILE A 122 23.62 1.81 3.66
N ILE A 123 23.29 2.98 4.21
CA ILE A 123 22.02 3.16 4.94
C ILE A 123 20.82 3.05 3.99
N LEU A 124 20.91 3.66 2.80
CA LEU A 124 19.87 3.54 1.78
C LEU A 124 19.67 2.08 1.35
N PHE A 125 20.75 1.32 1.18
CA PHE A 125 20.67 -0.11 0.86
C PHE A 125 19.94 -0.91 1.94
N VAL A 126 20.27 -0.69 3.22
CA VAL A 126 19.57 -1.36 4.33
C VAL A 126 18.07 -1.02 4.30
N ALA A 127 17.72 0.25 4.10
CA ALA A 127 16.32 0.67 4.00
C ALA A 127 15.60 -0.02 2.82
N PHE A 128 16.24 -0.10 1.65
CA PHE A 128 15.62 -0.71 0.46
C PHE A 128 15.39 -2.21 0.60
N ILE A 129 16.27 -2.97 1.27
CA ILE A 129 16.03 -4.39 1.54
C ILE A 129 14.69 -4.60 2.29
N PHE A 130 14.40 -3.79 3.31
CA PHE A 130 13.15 -3.89 4.05
C PHE A 130 11.94 -3.52 3.17
N LEU A 131 12.09 -2.54 2.30
CA LEU A 131 11.05 -2.14 1.35
C LEU A 131 10.81 -3.24 0.30
N THR A 132 11.86 -3.87 -0.21
CA THR A 132 11.78 -5.01 -1.15
C THR A 132 10.99 -6.16 -0.54
N TYR A 133 11.25 -6.49 0.73
CA TYR A 133 10.46 -7.48 1.46
C TYR A 133 8.98 -7.10 1.52
N GLY A 134 8.67 -5.83 1.84
CA GLY A 134 7.30 -5.32 1.85
C GLY A 134 6.59 -5.47 0.50
N PHE A 135 7.26 -5.12 -0.60
CA PHE A 135 6.69 -5.24 -1.95
C PHE A 135 6.37 -6.66 -2.40
N GLY A 136 7.04 -7.66 -1.80
CA GLY A 136 6.70 -9.06 -2.04
C GLY A 136 5.26 -9.42 -1.66
N PHE A 137 4.59 -8.64 -0.79
CA PHE A 137 3.17 -8.81 -0.47
C PHE A 137 2.21 -8.11 -1.44
N PHE A 138 2.71 -7.32 -2.40
CA PHE A 138 1.87 -6.57 -3.35
C PHE A 138 1.94 -7.16 -4.76
N SER A 139 3.14 -7.33 -5.32
CA SER A 139 3.33 -7.82 -6.70
C SER A 139 4.74 -8.35 -6.93
N SER A 140 4.86 -9.41 -7.73
CA SER A 140 6.14 -9.96 -8.14
C SER A 140 6.96 -9.01 -9.03
N THR A 141 6.32 -8.21 -9.89
CA THR A 141 7.04 -7.20 -10.69
C THR A 141 7.54 -6.05 -9.82
N LEU A 142 6.76 -5.59 -8.83
CA LEU A 142 7.22 -4.58 -7.87
C LEU A 142 8.36 -5.11 -6.98
N PHE A 143 8.30 -6.37 -6.59
CA PHE A 143 9.41 -7.03 -5.89
C PHE A 143 10.67 -7.08 -6.77
N LEU A 144 10.55 -7.52 -8.03
CA LEU A 144 11.69 -7.55 -8.96
C LEU A 144 12.28 -6.16 -9.19
N PHE A 145 11.42 -5.15 -9.28
CA PHE A 145 11.82 -3.75 -9.43
C PHE A 145 12.69 -3.26 -8.27
N LEU A 146 12.33 -3.55 -7.01
CA LEU A 146 13.21 -3.16 -5.89
C LEU A 146 14.40 -4.09 -5.69
N LEU A 147 14.27 -5.39 -6.01
CA LEU A 147 15.42 -6.29 -5.99
C LEU A 147 16.51 -5.81 -6.96
N ASP A 148 16.14 -5.28 -8.12
CA ASP A 148 17.06 -4.67 -9.07
C ASP A 148 17.79 -3.45 -8.47
N ILE A 149 17.09 -2.64 -7.68
CA ILE A 149 17.69 -1.53 -6.90
C ILE A 149 18.65 -2.06 -5.84
N ASP A 150 18.28 -3.09 -5.10
CA ASP A 150 19.14 -3.70 -4.08
C ASP A 150 20.45 -4.19 -4.72
N LEU A 151 20.38 -4.85 -5.86
CA LEU A 151 21.55 -5.31 -6.62
C LEU A 151 22.41 -4.13 -7.14
N LEU A 152 21.77 -3.05 -7.59
CA LEU A 152 22.45 -1.82 -7.97
C LEU A 152 23.24 -1.24 -6.79
N TYR A 153 22.65 -1.18 -5.59
CA TYR A 153 23.34 -0.70 -4.39
C TYR A 153 24.47 -1.63 -3.95
N VAL A 154 24.30 -2.96 -4.06
CA VAL A 154 25.39 -3.92 -3.81
C VAL A 154 26.58 -3.61 -4.73
N CYS A 155 26.36 -3.36 -6.01
CA CYS A 155 27.45 -3.00 -6.92
C CYS A 155 28.13 -1.68 -6.54
N LYS A 156 27.36 -0.65 -6.14
CA LYS A 156 27.90 0.64 -5.71
C LYS A 156 28.75 0.51 -4.45
N ILE A 157 28.24 -0.19 -3.44
CA ILE A 157 28.93 -0.41 -2.17
C ILE A 157 30.20 -1.25 -2.39
N ALA A 158 30.10 -2.37 -3.13
CA ALA A 158 31.25 -3.22 -3.45
C ALA A 158 32.34 -2.44 -4.21
N LYS A 159 31.95 -1.53 -5.12
CA LYS A 159 32.88 -0.66 -5.83
C LYS A 159 33.56 0.30 -4.86
N GLY A 160 32.84 0.85 -3.89
CA GLY A 160 33.39 1.76 -2.89
C GLY A 160 34.45 1.13 -1.98
N PHE A 161 34.41 -0.19 -1.79
CA PHE A 161 35.41 -0.93 -1.01
C PHE A 161 36.48 -1.60 -1.86
N THR A 162 36.32 -1.69 -3.18
CA THR A 162 37.31 -2.35 -4.03
C THR A 162 38.43 -1.40 -4.40
N HIS A 163 39.66 -1.78 -4.08
CA HIS A 163 40.87 -1.08 -4.54
C HIS A 163 41.41 -1.66 -5.85
N ASN A 164 40.79 -2.71 -6.39
CA ASN A 164 41.20 -3.34 -7.63
C ASN A 164 40.51 -2.66 -8.84
N PRO A 165 41.27 -2.05 -9.78
CA PRO A 165 40.71 -1.31 -10.90
C PRO A 165 39.91 -2.18 -11.88
N VAL A 166 40.26 -3.47 -12.02
CA VAL A 166 39.55 -4.40 -12.90
C VAL A 166 38.17 -4.73 -12.32
N ILE A 167 38.11 -5.01 -11.01
CA ILE A 167 36.85 -5.28 -10.31
C ILE A 167 35.98 -4.02 -10.30
N ALA A 168 36.56 -2.85 -10.04
CA ALA A 168 35.85 -1.58 -10.08
C ALA A 168 35.20 -1.31 -11.44
N ALA A 169 35.92 -1.58 -12.54
CA ALA A 169 35.38 -1.43 -13.89
C ALA A 169 34.23 -2.41 -14.19
N TRP A 170 34.33 -3.65 -13.71
CA TRP A 170 33.26 -4.64 -13.86
C TRP A 170 32.00 -4.25 -13.08
N LEU A 171 32.17 -3.81 -11.83
CA LEU A 171 31.07 -3.31 -11.00
C LEU A 171 30.42 -2.05 -11.59
N MET A 172 31.20 -1.16 -12.21
CA MET A 172 30.66 0.01 -12.90
C MET A 172 29.73 -0.37 -14.06
N LYS A 173 30.10 -1.40 -14.86
CA LYS A 173 29.22 -1.95 -15.89
C LYS A 173 27.96 -2.57 -15.28
N GLY A 174 28.09 -3.27 -14.15
CA GLY A 174 26.96 -3.79 -13.39
C GLY A 174 25.96 -2.69 -12.99
N ILE A 175 26.46 -1.58 -12.44
CA ILE A 175 25.63 -0.39 -12.13
C ILE A 175 24.89 0.10 -13.37
N GLY A 176 25.56 0.16 -14.53
CA GLY A 176 24.93 0.54 -15.80
C GLY A 176 23.81 -0.40 -16.24
N VAL A 177 24.03 -1.71 -16.14
CA VAL A 177 23.02 -2.73 -16.48
C VAL A 177 21.80 -2.64 -15.56
N PHE A 178 22.00 -2.59 -14.24
CA PHE A 178 20.89 -2.46 -13.30
C PHE A 178 20.18 -1.11 -13.45
N THR A 179 20.89 -0.02 -13.75
CA THR A 179 20.23 1.28 -14.04
C THR A 179 19.31 1.18 -15.26
N LEU A 180 19.75 0.47 -16.31
CA LEU A 180 18.93 0.24 -17.50
C LEU A 180 17.71 -0.63 -17.19
N LEU A 181 17.90 -1.75 -16.50
CA LEU A 181 16.82 -2.66 -16.10
C LEU A 181 15.81 -1.95 -15.21
N LEU A 182 16.26 -1.18 -14.24
CA LEU A 182 15.44 -0.35 -13.37
C LEU A 182 14.54 0.59 -14.16
N GLY A 183 15.10 1.29 -15.15
CA GLY A 183 14.36 2.19 -16.02
C GLY A 183 13.30 1.47 -16.85
N LEU A 184 13.64 0.29 -17.40
CA LEU A 184 12.72 -0.51 -18.22
C LEU A 184 11.58 -1.10 -17.39
N ILE A 185 11.87 -1.64 -16.21
CA ILE A 185 10.85 -2.19 -15.30
C ILE A 185 9.98 -1.06 -14.75
N GLY A 186 10.57 0.08 -14.39
CA GLY A 186 9.83 1.28 -13.98
C GLY A 186 8.88 1.77 -15.07
N LEU A 187 9.35 1.84 -16.32
CA LEU A 187 8.51 2.19 -17.47
C LEU A 187 7.37 1.18 -17.66
N TRP A 188 7.65 -0.12 -17.57
CA TRP A 188 6.65 -1.17 -17.66
C TRP A 188 5.55 -1.00 -16.59
N LEU A 189 5.93 -0.78 -15.34
CA LEU A 189 5.00 -0.55 -14.22
C LEU A 189 4.18 0.74 -14.41
N ALA A 190 4.81 1.80 -14.92
CA ALA A 190 4.12 3.06 -15.15
C ALA A 190 3.08 2.94 -16.28
N LEU A 191 3.45 2.31 -17.39
CA LEU A 191 2.55 2.01 -18.50
C LEU A 191 1.42 1.08 -18.05
N ALA A 192 1.70 0.10 -17.20
CA ALA A 192 0.68 -0.74 -16.62
C ALA A 192 -0.35 0.06 -15.80
N GLY A 193 0.13 0.99 -14.96
CA GLY A 193 -0.72 1.85 -14.15
C GLY A 193 -1.56 2.85 -14.96
N LEU A 194 -1.11 3.28 -16.14
CA LEU A 194 -1.85 4.20 -17.02
C LEU A 194 -2.75 3.49 -18.02
N LEU A 195 -2.26 2.46 -18.70
CA LEU A 195 -2.92 1.85 -19.85
C LEU A 195 -3.88 0.72 -19.47
N ASN A 196 -3.60 -0.05 -18.41
CA ASN A 196 -4.51 -1.13 -18.01
C ASN A 196 -5.91 -0.60 -17.63
N PRO A 197 -6.05 0.50 -16.85
CA PRO A 197 -7.35 1.08 -16.55
C PRO A 197 -8.07 1.61 -17.79
N VAL A 198 -7.33 2.27 -18.69
CA VAL A 198 -7.90 2.83 -19.95
C VAL A 198 -8.38 1.71 -20.88
N CYS A 199 -7.65 0.61 -20.98
CA CYS A 199 -8.02 -0.52 -21.81
C CYS A 199 -9.08 -1.44 -21.17
N GLY A 200 -9.42 -1.26 -19.88
CA GLY A 200 -10.32 -2.14 -19.14
C GLY A 200 -9.84 -3.59 -19.01
N ARG A 201 -8.58 -3.87 -19.34
CA ARG A 201 -7.96 -5.21 -19.29
C ARG A 201 -6.46 -5.10 -19.02
N PRO A 202 -5.83 -6.11 -18.41
CA PRO A 202 -4.40 -6.09 -18.15
C PRO A 202 -3.60 -6.28 -19.46
N LEU A 203 -3.20 -5.17 -20.08
CA LEU A 203 -2.28 -5.15 -21.22
C LEU A 203 -0.85 -5.44 -20.76
N PHE A 204 -0.41 -4.77 -19.68
CA PHE A 204 0.87 -4.99 -19.02
C PHE A 204 0.64 -5.78 -17.72
N ARG A 205 1.28 -6.96 -17.61
CA ARG A 205 1.12 -7.83 -16.44
C ARG A 205 2.09 -7.40 -15.33
N ILE A 206 1.57 -7.22 -14.12
CA ILE A 206 2.32 -6.80 -12.92
C ILE A 206 2.54 -7.99 -11.95
N GLY A 207 1.90 -9.14 -12.21
CA GLY A 207 1.99 -10.34 -11.37
C GLY A 207 1.31 -10.18 -10.00
N GLY A 208 0.99 -11.30 -9.37
CA GLY A 208 0.41 -11.34 -8.03
C GLY A 208 1.48 -11.23 -6.93
N PRO A 209 1.06 -11.17 -5.65
CA PRO A 209 1.98 -11.14 -4.52
C PRO A 209 2.80 -12.44 -4.42
N LEU A 210 4.09 -12.31 -4.10
CA LEU A 210 5.00 -13.43 -3.84
C LEU A 210 4.80 -14.02 -2.44
N PHE A 211 4.53 -13.15 -1.47
CA PHE A 211 4.31 -13.54 -0.08
C PHE A 211 2.82 -13.46 0.25
N LYS A 212 2.33 -14.49 0.95
CA LYS A 212 0.96 -14.50 1.47
C LYS A 212 0.98 -14.03 2.92
N PRO A 213 0.23 -12.99 3.29
CA PRO A 213 0.12 -12.61 4.69
C PRO A 213 -0.53 -13.74 5.47
N SER A 214 -0.11 -13.97 6.72
CA SER A 214 -0.87 -14.84 7.61
C SER A 214 -2.25 -14.22 7.79
N THR A 215 -3.30 -14.97 7.49
CA THR A 215 -4.67 -14.51 7.73
C THR A 215 -4.82 -14.23 9.22
N ARG A 216 -4.96 -12.96 9.60
CA ARG A 216 -5.52 -12.66 10.93
C ARG A 216 -6.90 -13.32 10.97
N PRO A 217 -7.28 -13.97 12.08
CA PRO A 217 -8.64 -14.47 12.21
C PRO A 217 -9.59 -13.30 11.92
N ALA A 218 -10.36 -13.43 10.85
CA ALA A 218 -11.35 -12.43 10.49
C ALA A 218 -12.38 -12.35 11.63
N PHE A 219 -12.92 -11.16 11.85
CA PHE A 219 -14.05 -11.02 12.77
C PHE A 219 -15.18 -11.97 12.33
N ASP A 220 -15.61 -12.87 13.22
CA ASP A 220 -16.66 -13.84 12.91
C ASP A 220 -18.03 -13.16 12.95
N PHE A 221 -18.58 -12.84 11.77
CA PHE A 221 -19.91 -12.26 11.65
C PHE A 221 -21.04 -13.29 11.84
N GLY A 222 -20.72 -14.58 12.04
CA GLY A 222 -21.69 -15.67 12.14
C GLY A 222 -22.73 -15.44 13.24
N ILE A 223 -22.28 -15.05 14.44
CA ILE A 223 -23.18 -14.80 15.59
C ILE A 223 -24.11 -13.62 15.29
N ARG A 224 -23.57 -12.48 14.83
CA ARG A 224 -24.37 -11.29 14.48
C ARG A 224 -25.40 -11.58 13.41
N ARG A 225 -25.01 -12.32 12.37
CA ARG A 225 -25.90 -12.69 11.27
C ARG A 225 -27.05 -13.56 11.75
N ALA A 226 -26.75 -14.56 12.59
CA ALA A 226 -27.75 -15.45 13.15
C ALA A 226 -28.73 -14.71 14.07
N ILE A 227 -28.24 -13.77 14.91
CA ILE A 227 -29.10 -12.90 15.74
C ILE A 227 -30.05 -12.10 14.85
N PHE A 228 -29.51 -11.39 13.85
CA PHE A 228 -30.31 -10.56 12.95
C PHE A 228 -31.34 -11.37 12.17
N GLU A 229 -30.93 -12.51 11.60
CA GLU A 229 -31.81 -13.35 10.80
C GLU A 229 -33.00 -13.85 11.63
N TYR A 230 -32.74 -14.37 12.82
CA TYR A 230 -33.80 -14.82 13.71
C TYR A 230 -34.75 -13.69 14.11
N LEU A 231 -34.22 -12.56 14.58
CA LEU A 231 -35.05 -11.43 14.99
C LEU A 231 -35.83 -10.82 13.81
N TYR A 232 -35.28 -10.86 12.60
CA TYR A 232 -35.96 -10.38 11.41
C TYR A 232 -37.14 -11.29 11.04
N TYR A 233 -36.97 -12.61 11.09
CA TYR A 233 -38.08 -13.54 10.88
C TYR A 233 -39.13 -13.45 11.97
N HIS A 234 -38.73 -13.26 13.24
CA HIS A 234 -39.65 -13.00 14.33
C HIS A 234 -40.43 -11.70 14.09
N TRP A 235 -39.76 -10.64 13.65
CA TRP A 235 -40.43 -9.38 13.30
C TRP A 235 -41.44 -9.56 12.17
N LYS A 236 -41.12 -10.36 11.15
CA LYS A 236 -42.02 -10.62 10.03
C LYS A 236 -43.32 -11.31 10.46
N SER A 237 -43.27 -12.17 11.48
CA SER A 237 -44.45 -12.89 11.99
C SER A 237 -45.18 -12.15 13.11
N SER A 238 -44.46 -11.42 13.95
CA SER A 238 -44.96 -10.88 15.23
C SER A 238 -44.83 -9.35 15.35
N GLY A 239 -44.40 -8.67 14.29
CA GLY A 239 -44.16 -7.23 14.28
C GLY A 239 -43.06 -6.83 15.28
N PHE A 240 -43.23 -5.70 15.96
CA PHE A 240 -42.26 -5.24 16.96
C PHE A 240 -42.40 -5.93 18.33
N GLY A 241 -42.82 -7.20 18.34
CA GLY A 241 -42.82 -8.06 19.52
C GLY A 241 -41.40 -8.29 20.04
N GLU A 242 -41.29 -8.52 21.35
CA GLU A 242 -40.01 -8.79 22.01
C GLU A 242 -39.78 -10.29 22.16
N VAL A 243 -38.51 -10.69 22.02
CA VAL A 243 -38.07 -12.07 22.22
C VAL A 243 -37.23 -12.13 23.48
N SER A 244 -37.46 -13.14 24.33
CA SER A 244 -36.65 -13.31 25.54
C SER A 244 -35.24 -13.77 25.20
N ILE A 245 -34.27 -13.39 26.03
CA ILE A 245 -32.87 -13.76 25.82
C ILE A 245 -32.67 -15.29 25.80
N GLU A 246 -33.44 -16.02 26.62
CA GLU A 246 -33.37 -17.48 26.71
C GLU A 246 -33.92 -18.16 25.45
N GLN A 247 -34.99 -17.61 24.86
CA GLN A 247 -35.50 -18.08 23.56
C GLN A 247 -34.48 -17.86 22.44
N LEU A 248 -33.84 -16.68 22.41
CA LEU A 248 -32.80 -16.38 21.42
C LEU A 248 -31.60 -17.31 21.56
N LYS A 249 -31.08 -17.52 22.78
CA LYS A 249 -29.97 -18.45 23.04
C LYS A 249 -30.31 -19.87 22.60
N ALA A 250 -31.52 -20.34 22.91
CA ALA A 250 -31.98 -21.68 22.53
C ALA A 250 -32.01 -21.87 21.01
N GLU A 251 -32.46 -20.86 20.26
CA GLU A 251 -32.45 -20.92 18.79
C GLU A 251 -31.02 -20.85 18.22
N LEU A 252 -30.19 -19.95 18.75
CA LEU A 252 -28.80 -19.81 18.28
C LEU A 252 -27.97 -21.05 18.56
N ALA A 253 -28.22 -21.75 19.68
CA ALA A 253 -27.57 -23.01 20.02
C ALA A 253 -27.89 -24.16 19.02
N GLN A 254 -29.00 -24.07 18.28
CA GLN A 254 -29.32 -25.03 17.21
C GLN A 254 -28.57 -24.72 15.90
N LYS A 255 -28.20 -23.46 15.68
CA LYS A 255 -27.61 -22.98 14.41
C LYS A 255 -26.11 -22.74 14.45
N LEU A 256 -25.53 -22.60 15.65
CA LEU A 256 -24.12 -22.30 15.86
C LEU A 256 -23.45 -23.39 16.72
N PRO A 257 -22.14 -23.62 16.57
CA PRO A 257 -21.39 -24.51 17.46
C PRO A 257 -21.52 -24.08 18.94
N SER A 258 -21.63 -25.04 19.87
CA SER A 258 -21.99 -24.79 21.28
C SER A 258 -21.14 -23.74 22.01
N ALA A 259 -19.87 -23.54 21.61
CA ALA A 259 -19.01 -22.51 22.20
C ALA A 259 -19.44 -21.08 21.82
N ALA A 260 -19.89 -20.87 20.57
CA ALA A 260 -20.30 -19.54 20.06
C ALA A 260 -21.67 -19.09 20.60
N ALA A 261 -22.53 -20.03 20.98
CA ALA A 261 -23.84 -19.73 21.56
C ALA A 261 -23.77 -19.19 23.01
N THR A 262 -22.59 -19.25 23.66
CA THR A 262 -22.40 -18.81 25.05
C THR A 262 -22.01 -17.33 25.15
N GLU A 263 -21.40 -16.76 24.10
CA GLU A 263 -20.90 -15.37 24.05
C GLU A 263 -21.83 -14.42 23.27
N VAL A 264 -23.16 -14.55 23.45
CA VAL A 264 -24.14 -13.75 22.67
C VAL A 264 -24.30 -12.33 23.23
N ILE A 265 -24.06 -12.13 24.53
CA ILE A 265 -24.29 -10.84 25.21
C ILE A 265 -23.43 -9.71 24.63
N PRO A 266 -22.10 -9.84 24.44
CA PRO A 266 -21.29 -8.77 23.84
C PRO A 266 -21.81 -8.33 22.47
N GLU A 267 -22.29 -9.29 21.66
CA GLU A 267 -22.83 -9.01 20.34
C GLU A 267 -24.18 -8.27 20.40
N ILE A 268 -25.05 -8.63 21.34
CA ILE A 268 -26.31 -7.91 21.59
C ILE A 268 -26.05 -6.47 22.03
N LEU A 269 -25.10 -6.28 22.96
CA LEU A 269 -24.77 -4.94 23.46
C LEU A 269 -24.19 -4.05 22.35
N TYR A 270 -23.30 -4.61 21.53
CA TYR A 270 -22.78 -3.92 20.34
C TYR A 270 -23.91 -3.50 19.39
N LEU A 271 -24.84 -4.41 19.08
CA LEU A 271 -25.95 -4.13 18.16
C LEU A 271 -26.97 -3.14 18.74
N TRP A 272 -27.14 -3.13 20.07
CA TRP A 272 -27.93 -2.11 20.77
C TRP A 272 -27.28 -0.73 20.70
N GLU A 273 -25.97 -0.64 20.99
CA GLU A 273 -25.21 0.62 20.89
C GLU A 273 -25.18 1.16 19.46
N TYR A 274 -25.12 0.26 18.47
CA TYR A 274 -25.23 0.60 17.05
C TYR A 274 -26.66 1.02 16.64
N GLY A 275 -27.64 0.93 17.54
CA GLY A 275 -29.03 1.36 17.33
C GLY A 275 -29.91 0.36 16.59
N CYS A 276 -29.45 -0.88 16.39
CA CYS A 276 -30.20 -1.92 15.68
C CYS A 276 -31.17 -2.70 16.58
N LEU A 277 -30.90 -2.73 17.89
CA LEU A 277 -31.72 -3.44 18.86
C LEU A 277 -32.33 -2.48 19.87
N LYS A 278 -33.51 -2.83 20.37
CA LYS A 278 -34.06 -2.30 21.61
C LYS A 278 -34.01 -3.42 22.65
N LEU A 279 -33.48 -3.11 23.83
CA LEU A 279 -33.37 -4.04 24.95
C LEU A 279 -34.36 -3.65 26.05
N THR A 280 -34.88 -4.66 26.73
CA THR A 280 -35.63 -4.54 27.98
C THR A 280 -34.80 -5.21 29.08
N LEU A 281 -34.64 -4.53 30.21
CA LEU A 281 -33.69 -4.89 31.27
C LEU A 281 -34.45 -5.17 32.57
N VAL A 282 -34.01 -6.19 33.31
CA VAL A 282 -34.69 -6.62 34.55
C VAL A 282 -34.42 -5.66 35.72
N ASN A 283 -33.23 -5.04 35.80
CA ASN A 283 -32.78 -4.27 36.98
C ASN A 283 -31.86 -3.08 36.64
N GLY A 284 -32.34 -2.11 35.86
CA GLY A 284 -31.64 -0.85 35.61
C GLY A 284 -31.86 -0.31 34.19
N ASP A 285 -31.38 0.91 33.94
CA ASP A 285 -31.57 1.60 32.65
C ASP A 285 -30.39 1.39 31.67
N ASP A 286 -29.29 0.77 32.12
CA ASP A 286 -28.04 0.66 31.37
C ASP A 286 -27.45 -0.77 31.43
N PRO A 287 -27.41 -1.50 30.30
CA PRO A 287 -26.84 -2.85 30.23
C PRO A 287 -25.34 -2.89 30.57
N GLY A 288 -24.62 -1.78 30.38
CA GLY A 288 -23.17 -1.68 30.64
C GLY A 288 -22.81 -1.61 32.12
N LYS A 289 -23.80 -1.44 33.01
CA LYS A 289 -23.61 -1.30 34.46
C LYS A 289 -24.16 -2.47 35.28
N GLY A 290 -24.23 -3.66 34.68
CA GLY A 290 -24.64 -4.89 35.36
C GLY A 290 -26.14 -5.19 35.34
N ALA A 291 -26.91 -4.49 34.50
CA ALA A 291 -28.31 -4.84 34.25
C ALA A 291 -28.42 -6.04 33.29
N GLU A 292 -29.21 -7.04 33.68
CA GLU A 292 -29.43 -8.23 32.85
C GLU A 292 -30.47 -7.97 31.75
N VAL A 293 -30.17 -8.44 30.53
CA VAL A 293 -31.06 -8.35 29.37
C VAL A 293 -32.16 -9.38 29.50
N GLU A 294 -33.41 -8.93 29.64
CA GLU A 294 -34.60 -9.80 29.73
C GLU A 294 -35.07 -10.22 28.34
N SER A 295 -35.30 -9.23 27.50
CA SER A 295 -35.82 -9.38 26.15
C SER A 295 -35.27 -8.33 25.21
N LEU A 296 -35.39 -8.61 23.92
CA LEU A 296 -34.91 -7.74 22.86
C LEU A 296 -35.78 -7.82 21.61
N ARG A 297 -35.69 -6.77 20.79
CA ARG A 297 -36.31 -6.73 19.45
C ARG A 297 -35.48 -5.88 18.50
N LEU A 298 -35.72 -6.05 17.20
CA LEU A 298 -35.19 -5.13 16.20
C LEU A 298 -35.85 -3.75 16.30
N THR A 299 -35.06 -2.71 16.07
CA THR A 299 -35.55 -1.37 15.77
C THR A 299 -35.85 -1.25 14.28
N SER A 300 -36.53 -0.17 13.88
CA SER A 300 -36.64 0.19 12.46
C SER A 300 -35.28 0.30 11.77
N GLY A 301 -34.27 0.85 12.47
CA GLY A 301 -32.90 0.92 11.97
C GLY A 301 -32.25 -0.46 11.75
N GLY A 302 -32.49 -1.42 12.65
CA GLY A 302 -32.00 -2.79 12.50
C GLY A 302 -32.67 -3.53 11.34
N ILE A 303 -33.97 -3.30 11.11
CA ILE A 303 -34.71 -3.87 9.97
C ILE A 303 -34.16 -3.31 8.66
N ASP A 304 -34.03 -1.99 8.55
CA ASP A 304 -33.49 -1.32 7.36
C ASP A 304 -32.07 -1.81 7.03
N LEU A 305 -31.23 -1.98 8.07
CA LEU A 305 -29.87 -2.50 7.93
C LEU A 305 -29.86 -3.93 7.38
N TYR A 306 -30.71 -4.81 7.92
CA TYR A 306 -30.81 -6.19 7.45
C TYR A 306 -31.30 -6.28 6.00
N GLU A 307 -32.32 -5.51 5.63
CA GLU A 307 -32.82 -5.47 4.25
C GLU A 307 -31.77 -4.94 3.27
N GLN A 308 -30.98 -3.94 3.69
CA GLN A 308 -29.90 -3.37 2.88
C GLN A 308 -28.74 -4.35 2.69
N LEU A 309 -28.22 -4.93 3.77
CA LEU A 309 -26.96 -5.68 3.73
C LEU A 309 -27.14 -7.16 3.40
N ILE A 310 -28.18 -7.78 3.94
CA ILE A 310 -28.37 -9.23 3.84
C ILE A 310 -29.27 -9.57 2.66
N LEU A 311 -30.38 -8.84 2.50
CA LEU A 311 -31.31 -9.06 1.39
C LEU A 311 -30.95 -8.28 0.11
N ARG A 312 -29.96 -7.38 0.17
CA ARG A 312 -29.45 -6.59 -0.97
C ARG A 312 -30.54 -5.84 -1.73
N LYS A 313 -31.60 -5.43 -1.02
CA LYS A 313 -32.85 -4.89 -1.62
C LYS A 313 -32.64 -3.57 -2.40
N TYR A 314 -31.50 -2.91 -2.22
CA TYR A 314 -31.17 -1.62 -2.83
C TYR A 314 -29.91 -1.64 -3.71
N GLU A 315 -29.42 -2.83 -4.09
CA GLU A 315 -28.30 -3.01 -5.04
C GLU A 315 -28.76 -3.04 -6.51
N GLY A 316 -30.03 -2.72 -6.80
CA GLY A 316 -30.62 -2.62 -8.14
C GLY A 316 -30.60 -1.22 -8.73
#